data_AF-A0A7S2PIX7-F1
#
_entry.id   AF-A0A7S2PIX7-F1
#
_cell.length_a   1.000
_cell.length_b   1.000
_cell.length_c   1.000
_cell.angle_alpha   90.00
_cell.angle_beta   90.00
_cell.angle_gamma   90.00
#
_symmetry.space_group_name_H-M   'P 1'
#
loop_
_entity.id
_entity.type
_entity.pdbx_description
1 polymer ?
#
loop_
_entity_poly.entity_id
_entity_poly.type
_entity_poly.pdbx_seq_one_letter_code
_entity_poly.pdbx_strand_id
1 'polypeptide(L)'
;APAKAGKGGKAAKAEARAAKAAKDDRRKRRKRAAADAAAEQPAGSDAEAPPDDDVLSALNADSAAAREQRDLVRTAFVEGTQLEDFDEEQEDIQRKKDEAEAAADDRLAGWGCWTGAGIVPRKPKGKGKGKDADAKGKGKGKGKDSERGPARPRVQFIEKPNLEAAKYFVDRLPFPFTSPAQYEQGMQMPTGPEWNAMPAHMNKIKPKMFVKIGAIVPPLQHVRHLPEEHRQSVLDTWARAKQPKRLKAKI
;
A
#
# COMPACT_ATOMS: atom_id res chain seq x y z
N ALA A 1 55.25 -39.71 49.85
CA ALA A 1 54.87 -38.79 50.94
C ALA A 1 55.20 -37.35 50.53
N PRO A 2 54.51 -36.29 51.01
CA PRO A 2 53.08 -36.01 50.77
C PRO A 2 52.77 -34.52 50.37
N ALA A 3 51.58 -34.34 49.77
CA ALA A 3 50.59 -33.24 49.82
C ALA A 3 50.93 -31.78 50.23
N LYS A 4 50.36 -30.81 49.47
CA LYS A 4 49.63 -29.55 49.86
C LYS A 4 49.71 -28.56 48.67
N ALA A 5 48.77 -27.69 48.29
CA ALA A 5 47.49 -27.25 48.84
C ALA A 5 46.63 -26.67 47.68
N GLY A 6 45.32 -26.97 47.65
CA GLY A 6 44.37 -26.48 46.65
C GLY A 6 43.03 -26.09 47.29
N LYS A 7 43.06 -25.11 48.21
CA LYS A 7 41.87 -24.54 48.86
C LYS A 7 42.02 -23.01 48.92
N GLY A 8 41.71 -22.33 47.82
CA GLY A 8 41.69 -20.86 47.75
C GLY A 8 40.67 -20.31 46.76
N GLY A 9 40.44 -20.99 45.63
CA GLY A 9 39.55 -20.48 44.56
C GLY A 9 38.03 -20.57 44.83
N LYS A 10 37.58 -21.37 45.81
CA LYS A 10 36.14 -21.50 46.12
C LYS A 10 35.60 -20.36 46.99
N ALA A 11 36.44 -19.76 47.86
CA ALA A 11 36.03 -18.65 48.72
C ALA A 11 35.87 -17.34 47.92
N ALA A 12 36.84 -17.02 47.05
CA ALA A 12 36.78 -15.82 46.20
C ALA A 12 35.61 -15.82 45.20
N LYS A 13 35.21 -17.01 44.70
CA LYS A 13 34.05 -17.15 43.80
C LYS A 13 32.71 -17.05 44.53
N ALA A 14 32.67 -17.40 45.82
CA ALA A 14 31.49 -17.24 46.66
C ALA A 14 31.28 -15.77 47.05
N GLU A 15 32.36 -15.06 47.42
CA GLU A 15 32.32 -13.61 47.70
C GLU A 15 31.92 -12.78 46.48
N ALA A 16 32.46 -13.10 45.29
CA ALA A 16 32.07 -12.42 44.05
C ALA A 16 30.60 -12.67 43.65
N ARG A 17 30.01 -13.81 44.05
CA ARG A 17 28.57 -14.09 43.87
C ARG A 17 27.71 -13.35 44.88
N ALA A 18 28.16 -13.23 46.14
CA ALA A 18 27.47 -12.46 47.17
C ALA A 18 27.46 -10.96 46.84
N ALA A 19 28.58 -10.41 46.36
CA ALA A 19 28.68 -9.02 45.93
C ALA A 19 27.79 -8.71 44.70
N LYS A 20 27.61 -9.67 43.78
CA LYS A 20 26.67 -9.53 42.66
C LYS A 20 25.21 -9.60 43.11
N ALA A 21 24.87 -10.48 44.05
CA ALA A 21 23.52 -10.58 44.61
C ALA A 21 23.12 -9.28 45.33
N ALA A 22 24.01 -8.71 46.15
CA ALA A 22 23.78 -7.43 46.83
C ALA A 22 23.58 -6.25 45.86
N LYS A 23 24.28 -6.26 44.72
CA LYS A 23 24.14 -5.22 43.68
C LYS A 23 22.81 -5.35 42.91
N ASP A 24 22.33 -6.58 42.68
CA ASP A 24 21.03 -6.82 42.07
C ASP A 24 19.85 -6.48 42.99
N ASP A 25 19.96 -6.74 44.30
CA ASP A 25 18.94 -6.33 45.27
C ASP A 25 18.86 -4.81 45.43
N ARG A 26 20.01 -4.11 45.41
CA ARG A 26 20.03 -2.63 45.40
C ARG A 26 19.41 -2.06 44.12
N ARG A 27 19.59 -2.72 42.97
CA ARG A 27 18.97 -2.33 41.69
C ARG A 27 17.47 -2.61 41.67
N LYS A 28 17.01 -3.74 42.25
CA LYS A 28 15.58 -4.06 42.42
C LYS A 28 14.89 -3.09 43.38
N ARG A 29 15.54 -2.70 44.50
CA ARG A 29 15.00 -1.68 45.42
C ARG A 29 14.91 -0.29 44.76
N ARG A 30 15.91 0.11 43.96
CA ARG A 30 15.83 1.37 43.16
C ARG A 30 14.74 1.32 42.09
N LYS A 31 14.52 0.17 41.44
CA LYS A 31 13.44 0.01 40.45
C LYS A 31 12.05 0.01 41.09
N ARG A 32 11.90 -0.55 42.30
CA ARG A 32 10.66 -0.49 43.08
C ARG A 32 10.39 0.92 43.62
N ALA A 33 11.41 1.60 44.14
CA ALA A 33 11.28 3.00 44.57
C ALA A 33 10.95 3.96 43.41
N ALA A 34 11.45 3.69 42.19
CA ALA A 34 11.09 4.44 40.99
C ALA A 34 9.69 4.10 40.45
N ALA A 35 9.14 2.92 40.78
CA ALA A 35 7.78 2.54 40.43
C ALA A 35 6.75 3.08 41.46
N ASP A 36 7.13 3.15 42.74
CA ASP A 36 6.34 3.79 43.79
C ASP A 36 6.28 5.31 43.63
N ALA A 37 7.42 5.95 43.28
CA ALA A 37 7.46 7.38 42.97
C ALA A 37 6.73 7.76 41.65
N ALA A 38 6.39 6.77 40.82
CA ALA A 38 5.55 6.96 39.63
C ALA A 38 4.06 6.67 39.90
N ALA A 39 3.71 6.18 41.10
CA ALA A 39 2.34 5.85 41.50
C ALA A 39 1.68 6.92 42.39
N GLU A 40 2.45 7.90 42.89
CA GLU A 40 1.92 9.11 43.54
C GLU A 40 2.19 10.36 42.68
N GLN A 41 1.43 10.50 41.58
CA GLN A 41 1.06 11.83 41.08
C GLN A 41 -0.47 11.87 40.88
N PRO A 42 -1.14 12.93 41.38
CA PRO A 42 -2.60 13.05 41.30
C PRO A 42 -3.03 13.20 39.84
N ALA A 43 -4.22 12.65 39.55
CA ALA A 43 -4.92 12.73 38.28
C ALA A 43 -4.76 14.09 37.58
N GLY A 44 -3.82 14.13 36.63
CA GLY A 44 -3.66 15.22 35.68
C GLY A 44 -4.66 15.00 34.56
N SER A 45 -5.59 15.94 34.44
CA SER A 45 -6.55 16.10 33.36
C SER A 45 -6.01 15.66 32.01
N ASP A 46 -6.79 14.80 31.35
CA ASP A 46 -6.81 14.54 29.92
C ASP A 46 -6.77 15.89 29.18
N ALA A 47 -5.57 16.31 28.79
CA ALA A 47 -5.37 17.43 27.89
C ALA A 47 -5.47 16.84 26.49
N GLU A 48 -6.72 16.75 26.06
CA GLU A 48 -7.19 16.66 24.68
C GLU A 48 -6.14 17.27 23.74
N ALA A 49 -5.70 16.48 22.75
CA ALA A 49 -5.20 17.05 21.51
C ALA A 49 -6.18 18.15 21.07
N PRO A 50 -5.72 19.28 20.49
CA PRO A 50 -6.67 20.29 20.04
C PRO A 50 -7.71 19.57 19.19
N PRO A 51 -9.02 19.65 19.54
CA PRO A 51 -10.02 19.09 18.67
C PRO A 51 -9.74 19.73 17.32
N ASP A 52 -9.56 18.91 16.29
CA ASP A 52 -9.83 19.37 14.94
C ASP A 52 -11.16 20.10 15.07
N ASP A 53 -11.14 21.44 15.04
CA ASP A 53 -12.31 22.27 15.33
C ASP A 53 -13.42 21.66 14.49
N ASP A 54 -14.36 20.97 15.14
CA ASP A 54 -15.51 20.39 14.47
C ASP A 54 -16.22 21.62 13.91
N VAL A 55 -15.94 21.93 12.65
CA VAL A 55 -16.45 23.14 11.99
C VAL A 55 -17.98 23.10 11.99
N LEU A 56 -18.52 21.90 12.15
CA LEU A 56 -19.93 21.58 12.31
C LEU A 56 -20.44 21.67 13.76
N SER A 57 -19.60 21.68 14.79
CA SER A 57 -19.98 21.87 16.20
C SER A 57 -20.51 23.28 16.46
N ALA A 58 -19.90 24.30 15.85
CA ALA A 58 -20.43 25.67 15.85
C ALA A 58 -21.81 25.76 15.16
N LEU A 59 -22.02 24.95 14.11
CA LEU A 59 -23.30 24.74 13.44
C LEU A 59 -24.22 23.76 14.19
N ASN A 60 -23.83 23.16 15.30
CA ASN A 60 -24.67 22.26 16.13
C ASN A 60 -25.07 22.91 17.46
N ALA A 61 -24.47 24.04 17.82
CA ALA A 61 -24.87 24.85 18.95
C ALA A 61 -26.28 25.47 18.78
N ASP A 62 -27.05 25.55 19.86
CA ASP A 62 -28.39 26.14 19.91
C ASP A 62 -28.37 27.68 20.08
N SER A 63 -27.34 28.35 19.54
CA SER A 63 -27.26 29.81 19.52
C SER A 63 -28.04 30.40 18.34
N ALA A 64 -28.50 31.65 18.45
CA ALA A 64 -29.23 32.33 17.37
C ALA A 64 -28.38 32.45 16.09
N ALA A 65 -27.11 32.83 16.22
CA ALA A 65 -26.16 32.90 15.11
C ALA A 65 -25.95 31.54 14.41
N ALA A 66 -25.90 30.45 15.17
CA ALA A 66 -25.79 29.11 14.59
C ALA A 66 -27.08 28.68 13.86
N ARG A 67 -28.26 29.18 14.27
CA ARG A 67 -29.51 28.93 13.54
C ARG A 67 -29.56 29.72 12.23
N GLU A 68 -29.21 30.99 12.25
CA GLU A 68 -29.09 31.82 11.05
C GLU A 68 -28.09 31.23 10.04
N GLN A 69 -26.94 30.76 10.52
CA GLN A 69 -25.94 30.13 9.67
C GLN A 69 -26.43 28.78 9.10
N ARG A 70 -27.14 27.96 9.89
CA ARG A 70 -27.79 26.73 9.39
C ARG A 70 -28.84 27.04 8.33
N ASP A 71 -29.63 28.08 8.53
CA ASP A 71 -30.68 28.48 7.60
C ASP A 71 -30.06 29.03 6.31
N LEU A 72 -28.96 29.77 6.39
CA LEU A 72 -28.19 30.21 5.23
C LEU A 72 -27.53 29.04 4.47
N VAL A 73 -27.02 28.04 5.18
CA VAL A 73 -26.50 26.80 4.56
C VAL A 73 -27.63 26.01 3.91
N ARG A 74 -28.82 25.94 4.53
CA ARG A 74 -29.99 25.29 3.95
C ARG A 74 -30.46 26.01 2.68
N THR A 75 -30.58 27.33 2.69
CA THR A 75 -30.98 28.08 1.49
C THR A 75 -29.94 27.98 0.38
N ALA A 76 -28.64 28.06 0.71
CA ALA A 76 -27.57 27.99 -0.29
C ALA A 76 -27.36 26.59 -0.88
N PHE A 77 -27.49 25.51 -0.08
CA PHE A 77 -27.17 24.14 -0.51
C PHE A 77 -28.39 23.22 -0.72
N VAL A 78 -29.55 23.51 -0.12
CA VAL A 78 -30.78 22.68 -0.25
C VAL A 78 -31.79 23.32 -1.19
N GLU A 79 -31.87 24.65 -1.25
CA GLU A 79 -32.81 25.37 -2.13
C GLU A 79 -32.15 25.90 -3.42
N GLY A 80 -30.87 25.65 -3.64
CA GLY A 80 -30.16 26.10 -4.84
C GLY A 80 -30.37 25.21 -6.08
N THR A 81 -30.18 25.81 -7.26
CA THR A 81 -30.27 25.19 -8.59
C THR A 81 -29.07 24.32 -8.94
N GLN A 82 -28.20 23.95 -8.00
CA GLN A 82 -26.90 23.32 -8.34
C GLN A 82 -27.05 21.99 -9.10
N LEU A 83 -28.18 21.29 -8.94
CA LEU A 83 -28.48 20.10 -9.73
C LEU A 83 -28.84 20.45 -11.18
N GLU A 84 -29.61 21.52 -11.37
CA GLU A 84 -29.98 22.04 -12.69
C GLU A 84 -28.75 22.62 -13.39
N ASP A 85 -27.96 23.44 -12.69
CA ASP A 85 -26.68 23.97 -13.20
C ASP A 85 -25.72 22.83 -13.58
N PHE A 86 -25.64 21.77 -12.78
CA PHE A 86 -24.82 20.59 -13.10
C PHE A 86 -25.33 19.86 -14.33
N ASP A 87 -26.65 19.66 -14.45
CA ASP A 87 -27.26 19.00 -15.60
C ASP A 87 -27.10 19.84 -16.88
N GLU A 88 -27.23 21.16 -16.81
CA GLU A 88 -26.98 22.08 -17.92
C GLU A 88 -25.50 22.05 -18.35
N GLU A 89 -24.56 22.09 -17.40
CA GLU A 89 -23.14 21.92 -17.69
C GLU A 89 -22.84 20.55 -18.33
N GLN A 90 -23.53 19.48 -17.92
CA GLN A 90 -23.41 18.17 -18.59
C GLN A 90 -23.84 18.25 -20.05
N GLU A 91 -24.97 18.91 -20.34
CA GLU A 91 -25.50 19.04 -21.70
C GLU A 91 -24.56 19.87 -22.57
N ASP A 92 -24.04 20.95 -22.03
CA ASP A 92 -23.08 21.79 -22.72
C ASP A 92 -21.77 21.06 -23.03
N ILE A 93 -21.26 20.24 -22.09
CA ILE A 93 -20.07 19.41 -22.32
C ILE A 93 -20.34 18.34 -23.38
N GLN A 94 -21.51 17.70 -23.35
CA GLN A 94 -21.91 16.70 -24.35
C GLN A 94 -22.05 17.35 -25.73
N ARG A 95 -22.74 18.48 -25.82
CA ARG A 95 -22.89 19.25 -27.07
C ARG A 95 -21.52 19.62 -27.65
N LYS A 96 -20.59 20.11 -26.83
CA LYS A 96 -19.21 20.42 -27.26
C LYS A 96 -18.45 19.18 -27.75
N LYS A 97 -18.67 18.00 -27.14
CA LYS A 97 -18.06 16.74 -27.60
C LYS A 97 -18.64 16.30 -28.95
N ASP A 98 -19.97 16.35 -29.09
CA ASP A 98 -20.67 15.99 -30.33
C ASP A 98 -20.28 16.92 -31.48
N GLU A 99 -20.15 18.23 -31.21
CA GLU A 99 -19.64 19.22 -32.18
C GLU A 99 -18.18 18.93 -32.58
N ALA A 100 -17.32 18.56 -31.63
CA ALA A 100 -15.94 18.20 -31.91
C ALA A 100 -15.81 16.89 -32.72
N GLU A 101 -16.67 15.90 -32.45
CA GLU A 101 -16.74 14.65 -33.22
C GLU A 101 -17.28 14.91 -34.63
N ALA A 102 -18.34 15.71 -34.77
CA ALA A 102 -18.88 16.11 -36.07
C ALA A 102 -17.86 16.89 -36.91
N ALA A 103 -17.11 17.81 -36.29
CA ALA A 103 -16.04 18.55 -36.97
C ALA A 103 -14.87 17.64 -37.39
N ALA A 104 -14.60 16.56 -36.65
CA ALA A 104 -13.60 15.56 -37.02
C ALA A 104 -14.08 14.62 -38.15
N ASP A 105 -15.39 14.39 -38.23
CA ASP A 105 -16.05 13.59 -39.26
C ASP A 105 -16.30 14.35 -40.58
N ASP A 106 -16.20 15.69 -40.58
CA ASP A 106 -16.09 16.55 -41.76
C ASP A 106 -14.73 16.38 -42.48
N ARG A 107 -14.42 15.13 -42.85
CA ARG A 107 -13.43 14.85 -43.88
C ARG A 107 -13.89 15.50 -45.17
N LEU A 108 -13.23 16.59 -45.56
CA LEU A 108 -13.40 17.27 -46.84
C LEU A 108 -13.67 16.27 -47.95
N ALA A 109 -14.77 16.47 -48.68
CA ALA A 109 -15.12 15.64 -49.83
C ALA A 109 -13.94 15.65 -50.82
N GLY A 110 -13.25 14.51 -50.94
CA GLY A 110 -12.09 14.40 -51.82
C GLY A 110 -12.47 14.67 -53.30
N TRP A 111 -11.44 14.87 -54.13
CA TRP A 111 -11.51 15.17 -55.57
C TRP A 111 -12.45 14.26 -56.39
N GLY A 112 -12.91 13.13 -55.85
CA GLY A 112 -13.85 12.20 -56.50
C GLY A 112 -15.36 12.39 -56.20
N CYS A 113 -15.77 13.38 -55.40
CA CYS A 113 -17.19 13.60 -55.05
C CYS A 113 -17.97 14.48 -56.05
N TRP A 114 -17.31 15.06 -57.06
CA TRP A 114 -17.96 15.89 -58.08
C TRP A 114 -18.46 15.02 -59.24
N THR A 115 -19.53 14.25 -59.03
CA THR A 115 -20.24 13.58 -60.13
C THR A 115 -21.47 14.38 -60.51
N GLY A 116 -21.69 14.62 -61.81
CA GLY A 116 -22.80 15.43 -62.33
C GLY A 116 -24.19 14.83 -62.06
N ALA A 117 -25.23 15.67 -62.16
CA ALA A 117 -26.63 15.32 -61.89
C ALA A 117 -27.07 14.10 -62.72
N GLY A 118 -27.39 12.99 -62.04
CA GLY A 118 -27.85 11.73 -62.65
C GLY A 118 -27.03 10.50 -62.27
N ILE A 119 -25.87 10.65 -61.64
CA ILE A 119 -25.02 9.52 -61.20
C ILE A 119 -25.16 9.37 -59.67
N VAL A 120 -25.60 8.19 -59.22
CA VAL A 120 -25.68 7.88 -57.79
C VAL A 120 -24.26 7.85 -57.20
N PRO A 121 -23.90 8.72 -56.25
CA PRO A 121 -22.56 8.72 -55.67
C PRO A 121 -22.31 7.38 -54.97
N ARG A 122 -21.22 6.69 -55.33
CA ARG A 122 -20.80 5.49 -54.61
C ARG A 122 -20.37 5.91 -53.21
N LYS A 123 -20.99 5.32 -52.17
CA LYS A 123 -20.56 5.50 -50.78
C LYS A 123 -19.05 5.27 -50.70
N PRO A 124 -18.27 6.21 -50.11
CA PRO A 124 -16.83 6.04 -49.99
C PRO A 124 -16.58 4.74 -49.21
N LYS A 125 -15.96 3.78 -49.88
CA LYS A 125 -15.54 2.52 -49.26
C LYS A 125 -14.33 2.88 -48.40
N GLY A 126 -14.60 3.32 -47.17
CA GLY A 126 -13.59 3.71 -46.20
C GLY A 126 -12.52 2.63 -46.10
N LYS A 127 -11.34 2.94 -46.65
CA LYS A 127 -10.12 2.20 -46.36
C LYS A 127 -9.69 2.63 -44.97
N GLY A 128 -9.93 1.73 -44.03
CA GLY A 128 -9.60 1.89 -42.62
C GLY A 128 -10.25 0.81 -41.77
N LYS A 129 -10.45 -0.40 -42.31
CA LYS A 129 -10.69 -1.58 -41.48
C LYS A 129 -9.36 -1.96 -40.82
N GLY A 130 -9.00 -1.26 -39.77
CA GLY A 130 -8.25 -1.83 -38.66
C GLY A 130 -9.26 -1.99 -37.54
N LYS A 131 -9.57 -3.25 -37.16
CA LYS A 131 -10.22 -3.71 -35.93
C LYS A 131 -11.01 -2.61 -35.21
N ASP A 132 -12.32 -2.47 -35.45
CA ASP A 132 -13.30 -3.04 -34.52
C ASP A 132 -14.53 -3.55 -35.27
N ALA A 133 -14.64 -4.87 -35.37
CA ALA A 133 -15.78 -5.56 -35.94
C ALA A 133 -16.57 -6.26 -34.82
N ASP A 134 -16.87 -5.56 -33.73
CA ASP A 134 -17.77 -6.03 -32.67
C ASP A 134 -18.59 -4.87 -32.07
N ALA A 135 -19.12 -3.96 -32.90
CA ALA A 135 -20.00 -2.89 -32.39
C ALA A 135 -21.00 -2.30 -33.39
N LYS A 136 -21.35 -2.99 -34.50
CA LYS A 136 -22.42 -2.53 -35.40
C LYS A 136 -23.56 -3.52 -35.45
N GLY A 137 -24.36 -3.47 -34.39
CA GLY A 137 -25.61 -4.19 -34.25
C GLY A 137 -26.56 -3.55 -33.24
N LYS A 138 -26.62 -2.22 -33.12
CA LYS A 138 -27.77 -1.54 -32.52
C LYS A 138 -28.25 -0.42 -33.41
N GLY A 139 -29.47 -0.63 -33.91
CA GLY A 139 -30.11 0.19 -34.91
C GLY A 139 -30.32 1.63 -34.44
N LYS A 140 -30.16 2.53 -35.41
CA LYS A 140 -30.92 3.77 -35.47
C LYS A 140 -32.39 3.42 -35.36
N GLY A 141 -32.97 3.68 -34.20
CA GLY A 141 -34.35 3.32 -33.88
C GLY A 141 -34.61 3.46 -32.39
N LYS A 142 -34.14 4.54 -31.76
CA LYS A 142 -34.78 5.02 -30.54
C LYS A 142 -35.71 6.14 -30.96
N GLY A 143 -37.00 5.82 -30.93
CA GLY A 143 -38.06 6.80 -31.00
C GLY A 143 -37.85 7.88 -29.94
N LYS A 144 -38.42 9.05 -30.21
CA LYS A 144 -38.55 10.22 -29.34
C LYS A 144 -39.39 9.90 -28.08
N ASP A 145 -39.01 8.88 -27.33
CA ASP A 145 -39.70 8.40 -26.14
C ASP A 145 -38.70 7.88 -25.09
N SER A 146 -37.58 8.61 -24.96
CA SER A 146 -36.70 8.53 -23.80
C SER A 146 -36.46 9.93 -23.27
N GLU A 147 -37.55 10.62 -22.93
CA GLU A 147 -37.57 11.93 -22.26
C GLU A 147 -37.11 11.83 -20.78
N ARG A 148 -36.68 10.64 -20.35
CA ARG A 148 -35.76 10.44 -19.23
C ARG A 148 -34.57 9.65 -19.75
N GLY A 149 -33.50 10.37 -20.09
CA GLY A 149 -32.20 9.76 -20.32
C GLY A 149 -31.80 8.88 -19.12
N PRO A 150 -30.87 7.93 -19.30
CA PRO A 150 -30.32 7.19 -18.16
C PRO A 150 -29.87 8.20 -17.11
N ALA A 151 -30.32 8.04 -15.86
CA ALA A 151 -30.01 8.94 -14.76
C ALA A 151 -28.51 9.26 -14.78
N ARG A 152 -28.17 10.51 -15.07
CA ARG A 152 -26.77 10.92 -15.20
C ARG A 152 -26.10 10.73 -13.84
N PRO A 153 -24.89 10.13 -13.80
CA PRO A 153 -24.18 10.00 -12.54
C PRO A 153 -23.89 11.39 -11.99
N ARG A 154 -24.20 11.62 -10.71
CA ARG A 154 -23.99 12.91 -10.02
C ARG A 154 -22.51 13.27 -9.80
N VAL A 155 -21.59 12.40 -10.23
CA VAL A 155 -20.15 12.56 -10.09
C VAL A 155 -19.51 12.31 -11.45
N GLN A 156 -18.74 13.28 -11.92
CA GLN A 156 -17.90 13.12 -13.10
C GLN A 156 -16.47 12.75 -12.69
N PHE A 157 -15.93 11.72 -13.34
CA PHE A 157 -14.51 11.40 -13.25
C PHE A 157 -13.76 12.04 -14.41
N ILE A 158 -12.59 12.62 -14.12
CA ILE A 158 -11.68 13.06 -15.16
C ILE A 158 -10.95 11.81 -15.68
N GLU A 159 -11.31 11.34 -16.88
CA GLU A 159 -10.69 10.16 -17.52
C GLU A 159 -9.31 10.47 -18.16
N LYS A 160 -8.82 11.70 -18.02
CA LYS A 160 -7.53 12.12 -18.58
C LYS A 160 -6.37 11.51 -17.75
N PRO A 161 -5.36 10.89 -18.38
CA PRO A 161 -4.23 10.34 -17.66
C PRO A 161 -3.37 11.45 -17.06
N ASN A 162 -2.89 11.23 -15.84
CA ASN A 162 -1.93 12.14 -15.21
C ASN A 162 -0.51 11.82 -15.71
N LEU A 163 0.05 12.71 -16.53
CA LEU A 163 1.39 12.58 -17.12
C LEU A 163 2.52 12.67 -16.07
N GLU A 164 2.29 13.33 -14.94
CA GLU A 164 3.27 13.42 -13.87
C GLU A 164 3.35 12.12 -13.08
N ALA A 165 2.20 11.51 -12.81
CA ALA A 165 2.09 10.22 -12.12
C ALA A 165 2.60 9.05 -12.98
N ALA A 166 2.50 9.16 -14.31
CA ALA A 166 2.97 8.17 -15.28
C ALA A 166 4.41 7.70 -15.01
N LYS A 167 5.29 8.59 -14.53
CA LYS A 167 6.71 8.32 -14.21
C LYS A 167 6.92 7.27 -13.12
N TYR A 168 5.94 7.11 -12.22
CA TYR A 168 6.01 6.17 -11.10
C TYR A 168 5.35 4.82 -11.41
N PHE A 169 4.67 4.72 -12.55
CA PHE A 169 4.12 3.46 -13.03
C PHE A 169 5.15 2.68 -13.84
N VAL A 170 4.90 1.38 -13.95
CA VAL A 170 5.77 0.46 -14.69
C VAL A 170 5.25 0.35 -16.12
N ASP A 171 6.04 0.81 -17.10
CA ASP A 171 5.65 0.78 -18.53
C ASP A 171 5.45 -0.65 -19.07
N ARG A 172 6.26 -1.61 -18.60
CA ARG A 172 6.24 -3.01 -19.04
C ARG A 172 6.46 -3.96 -17.88
N LEU A 173 5.67 -5.03 -17.87
CA LEU A 173 5.76 -6.07 -16.85
C LEU A 173 7.18 -6.67 -16.76
N PRO A 174 7.82 -6.68 -15.58
CA PRO A 174 9.14 -7.29 -15.42
C PRO A 174 9.07 -8.83 -15.49
N PHE A 175 10.11 -9.44 -16.06
CA PHE A 175 10.35 -10.89 -15.96
C PHE A 175 10.57 -11.26 -14.48
N PRO A 176 10.00 -12.34 -13.92
CA PRO A 176 9.36 -13.52 -14.54
C PRO A 176 7.82 -13.50 -14.54
N PHE A 177 7.18 -12.35 -14.32
CA PHE A 177 5.73 -12.27 -14.21
C PHE A 177 5.06 -12.35 -15.59
N THR A 178 3.93 -13.05 -15.67
CA THR A 178 3.14 -13.19 -16.90
C THR A 178 1.89 -12.31 -16.93
N SER A 179 1.40 -11.90 -15.75
CA SER A 179 0.20 -11.08 -15.58
C SER A 179 0.50 -9.83 -14.74
N PRO A 180 -0.07 -8.66 -15.09
CA PRO A 180 0.08 -7.45 -14.27
C PRO A 180 -0.47 -7.64 -12.86
N ALA A 181 -1.60 -8.33 -12.71
CA ALA A 181 -2.20 -8.61 -11.40
C ALA A 181 -1.26 -9.41 -10.48
N GLN A 182 -0.46 -10.32 -11.06
CA GLN A 182 0.51 -11.11 -10.30
C GLN A 182 1.65 -10.23 -9.76
N TYR A 183 2.12 -9.28 -10.57
CA TYR A 183 3.16 -8.33 -10.18
C TYR A 183 2.66 -7.38 -9.08
N GLU A 184 1.47 -6.81 -9.27
CA GLU A 184 0.85 -5.91 -8.31
C GLU A 184 0.58 -6.59 -6.96
N GLN A 185 0.08 -7.83 -6.98
CA GLN A 185 -0.12 -8.62 -5.75
C GLN A 185 1.20 -8.86 -4.99
N GLY A 186 2.30 -9.07 -5.72
CA GLY A 186 3.62 -9.21 -5.13
C GLY A 186 4.13 -7.93 -4.47
N MET A 187 3.83 -6.77 -5.06
CA MET A 187 4.28 -5.44 -4.59
C MET A 187 3.32 -4.82 -3.56
N GLN A 188 2.11 -5.36 -3.39
CA GLN A 188 1.07 -4.81 -2.53
C GLN A 188 1.48 -4.66 -1.06
N MET A 189 2.38 -5.52 -0.57
CA MET A 189 2.83 -5.47 0.82
C MET A 189 4.09 -4.62 0.99
N PRO A 190 4.08 -3.58 1.85
CA PRO A 190 5.29 -2.81 2.14
C PRO A 190 6.32 -3.70 2.87
N THR A 191 7.60 -3.43 2.63
CA THR A 191 8.71 -4.17 3.23
C THR A 191 9.30 -3.49 4.47
N GLY A 192 8.99 -2.22 4.74
CA GLY A 192 9.61 -1.44 5.82
C GLY A 192 9.23 -1.89 7.24
N PRO A 193 10.03 -1.51 8.26
CA PRO A 193 9.80 -1.88 9.65
C PRO A 193 8.66 -1.10 10.31
N GLU A 194 8.21 0.01 9.71
CA GLU A 194 7.08 0.80 10.19
C GLU A 194 5.75 0.07 9.96
N TRP A 195 5.64 -0.67 8.86
CA TRP A 195 4.42 -1.39 8.47
C TRP A 195 4.42 -2.87 8.85
N ASN A 196 5.56 -3.42 9.28
CA ASN A 196 5.69 -4.83 9.64
C ASN A 196 6.30 -5.00 11.02
N ALA A 197 5.87 -6.02 11.76
CA ALA A 197 6.54 -6.40 12.99
C ALA A 197 8.03 -6.75 12.72
N MET A 198 8.91 -6.39 13.66
CA MET A 198 10.36 -6.64 13.56
C MET A 198 10.75 -8.04 13.05
N PRO A 199 10.22 -9.17 13.58
CA PRO A 199 10.58 -10.49 13.06
C PRO A 199 10.13 -10.71 11.60
N ALA A 200 8.97 -10.18 11.20
CA ALA A 200 8.48 -10.28 9.83
C ALA A 200 9.33 -9.45 8.86
N HIS A 201 9.70 -8.23 9.25
CA HIS A 201 10.63 -7.39 8.50
C HIS A 201 11.96 -8.12 8.27
N MET A 202 12.58 -8.63 9.35
CA MET A 202 13.87 -9.33 9.29
C MET A 202 13.82 -10.59 8.40
N ASN A 203 12.68 -11.28 8.36
CA ASN A 203 12.48 -12.42 7.46
C ASN A 203 12.32 -11.98 5.99
N LYS A 204 11.62 -10.87 5.72
CA LYS A 204 11.42 -10.33 4.36
C LYS A 204 12.73 -9.79 3.75
N ILE A 205 13.57 -9.11 4.53
CA ILE A 205 14.83 -8.53 4.05
C ILE A 205 15.99 -9.54 4.00
N LYS A 206 15.77 -10.79 4.44
CA LYS A 206 16.84 -11.79 4.49
C LYS A 206 17.30 -12.13 3.07
N PRO A 207 18.59 -11.97 2.73
CA PRO A 207 19.09 -12.29 1.41
C PRO A 207 19.02 -13.80 1.14
N LYS A 208 18.88 -14.17 -0.14
CA LYS A 208 18.84 -15.57 -0.57
C LYS A 208 20.15 -16.31 -0.27
N MET A 209 21.28 -15.62 -0.37
CA MET A 209 22.61 -16.17 -0.10
C MET A 209 23.29 -15.38 1.01
N PHE A 210 23.89 -16.09 1.96
CA PHE A 210 24.66 -15.50 3.04
C PHE A 210 26.05 -16.15 3.07
N VAL A 211 27.08 -15.37 2.77
CA VAL A 211 28.48 -15.80 2.80
C VAL A 211 29.19 -15.03 3.90
N LYS A 212 30.00 -15.73 4.70
CA LYS A 212 30.84 -15.08 5.70
C LYS A 212 32.04 -14.43 5.01
N ILE A 213 32.31 -13.17 5.34
CA ILE A 213 33.49 -12.44 4.86
C ILE A 213 34.74 -13.22 5.31
N GLY A 214 35.68 -13.45 4.39
CA GLY A 214 36.92 -14.18 4.64
C GLY A 214 36.80 -15.70 4.71
N ALA A 215 35.63 -16.27 4.44
CA ALA A 215 35.47 -17.72 4.35
C ALA A 215 35.81 -18.23 2.94
N ILE A 216 36.67 -19.25 2.86
CA ILE A 216 36.86 -20.05 1.64
C ILE A 216 35.59 -20.89 1.46
N VAL A 217 34.89 -20.73 0.32
CA VAL A 217 33.69 -21.51 -0.01
C VAL A 217 34.14 -22.77 -0.76
N PRO A 218 34.14 -23.96 -0.13
CA PRO A 218 34.49 -25.19 -0.83
C PRO A 218 33.41 -25.55 -1.85
N PRO A 219 33.76 -26.27 -2.93
CA PRO A 219 32.77 -26.79 -3.86
C PRO A 219 31.79 -27.71 -3.13
N LEU A 220 30.56 -27.77 -3.63
CA LEU A 220 29.56 -28.69 -3.09
C LEU A 220 30.01 -30.12 -3.34
N GLN A 221 30.29 -30.86 -2.26
CA GLN A 221 30.64 -32.28 -2.32
C GLN A 221 29.47 -33.11 -1.79
N HIS A 222 29.08 -34.15 -2.53
CA HIS A 222 28.12 -35.12 -2.01
C HIS A 222 28.76 -35.95 -0.89
N VAL A 223 28.03 -36.13 0.21
CA VAL A 223 28.47 -36.87 1.40
C VAL A 223 28.96 -38.30 1.08
N ARG A 224 28.49 -38.89 -0.03
CA ARG A 224 28.91 -40.22 -0.49
C ARG A 224 30.35 -40.27 -1.02
N HIS A 225 30.87 -39.17 -1.54
CA HIS A 225 32.22 -39.09 -2.11
C HIS A 225 33.23 -38.46 -1.15
N LEU A 226 32.79 -38.10 0.07
CA LEU A 226 33.68 -37.64 1.13
C LEU A 226 34.41 -38.84 1.75
N PRO A 227 35.70 -38.69 2.09
CA PRO A 227 36.38 -39.61 2.99
C PRO A 227 35.55 -39.83 4.27
N GLU A 228 35.57 -41.05 4.81
CA GLU A 228 34.70 -41.45 5.93
C GLU A 228 34.87 -40.54 7.16
N GLU A 229 36.09 -40.07 7.40
CA GLU A 229 36.43 -39.12 8.48
C GLU A 229 35.67 -37.80 8.34
N HIS A 230 35.69 -37.20 7.14
CA HIS A 230 34.98 -35.97 6.86
C HIS A 230 33.47 -36.17 6.86
N ARG A 231 32.99 -37.33 6.38
CA ARG A 231 31.56 -37.69 6.38
C ARG A 231 30.96 -37.71 7.78
N GLN A 232 31.65 -38.29 8.76
CA GLN A 232 31.16 -38.34 10.16
C GLN A 232 31.06 -36.93 10.76
N SER A 233 32.06 -36.07 10.55
CA SER A 233 32.03 -34.69 11.02
C SER A 233 30.87 -33.85 10.45
N VAL A 234 30.53 -34.06 9.17
CA VAL A 234 29.40 -33.40 8.53
C VAL A 234 28.07 -33.88 9.11
N LEU A 235 27.93 -35.19 9.37
CA LEU A 235 26.74 -35.75 10.01
C LEU A 235 26.55 -35.23 11.44
N ASP A 236 27.64 -35.11 12.21
CA ASP A 236 27.62 -34.58 13.57
C ASP A 236 27.26 -33.09 13.63
N THR A 237 27.78 -32.28 12.70
CA THR A 237 27.42 -30.86 12.61
C THR A 237 25.94 -30.68 12.24
N TRP A 238 25.41 -31.53 11.36
CA TRP A 238 23.99 -31.55 11.01
C TRP A 238 23.09 -32.03 12.16
N ALA A 239 23.51 -33.08 12.89
CA ALA A 239 22.82 -33.56 14.07
C ALA A 239 22.78 -32.52 15.19
N ARG A 240 23.87 -31.76 15.38
CA ARG A 240 23.97 -30.63 16.32
C ARG A 240 23.10 -29.44 15.92
N ALA A 241 22.98 -29.14 14.63
CA ALA A 241 22.17 -28.03 14.13
C ALA A 241 20.66 -28.24 14.33
N LYS A 242 20.19 -29.49 14.33
CA LYS A 242 18.79 -29.84 14.64
C LYS A 242 18.41 -29.72 16.11
N GLN A 243 19.39 -29.65 17.02
CA GLN A 243 19.12 -29.42 18.43
C GLN A 243 18.99 -27.91 18.65
N PRO A 244 17.78 -27.37 18.92
CA PRO A 244 17.68 -25.97 19.30
C PRO A 244 18.52 -25.79 20.56
N LYS A 245 19.52 -24.91 20.51
CA LYS A 245 20.19 -24.44 21.73
C LYS A 245 19.16 -23.68 22.54
N ARG A 246 18.40 -24.39 23.38
CA ARG A 246 17.51 -23.81 24.38
C ARG A 246 18.38 -22.95 25.29
N LEU A 247 18.43 -21.66 25.01
CA LEU A 247 18.96 -20.69 25.94
C LEU A 247 18.04 -20.76 27.15
N LYS A 248 18.47 -21.47 28.19
CA LYS A 248 17.80 -21.45 29.49
C LYS A 248 17.87 -20.00 29.96
N ALA A 249 16.74 -19.31 29.91
CA ALA A 249 16.60 -18.01 30.54
C ALA A 249 17.00 -18.18 32.01
N LYS A 250 18.04 -17.44 32.43
CA LYS A 250 18.31 -17.27 33.85
C LYS A 250 17.27 -16.29 34.38
N ILE A 251 16.32 -16.84 35.13
CA ILE A 251 15.46 -16.10 36.07
C ILE A 251 16.36 -15.55 37.19
#